data_AF-A0A0L6VGM4-F1
#
_entry.id   AF-A0A0L6VGM4-F1
#
_cell.length_a   1.000
_cell.length_b   1.000
_cell.length_c   1.000
_cell.angle_alpha   90.00
_cell.angle_beta   90.00
_cell.angle_gamma   90.00
#
_symmetry.space_group_name_H-M   'P 1'
#
loop_
_entity.id
_entity.type
_entity.pdbx_description
1 polymer ?
#
loop_
_entity_poly.entity_id
_entity_poly.type
_entity_poly.pdbx_seq_one_letter_code
_entity_poly.pdbx_strand_id
1 'polypeptide(L)'
;MRILKKDNSHILKVYCVVHVLNLIAKKIVNNPIMDPVVKGNKTLVNYFTNAGFWRKHLTTWQKEKKNVCMGPQEHEGGFWKCLEIHCDPLIYTPSMTTTVINVIEDWDHFTANQTLVSLLKPVVDAIGNLKQAQTTLANIWKHLLHAYKSIQHVDVYSQFQPFNKHCINILHSQTTIFHDEIYIIGFFLHPGYHHISVSKSTFFEILGK
;
A
#
# COMPACT_ATOMS: atom_id res chain seq x y z
N MET A 1 11.57 -4.95 21.80
CA MET A 1 12.04 -3.72 22.47
C MET A 1 11.24 -3.41 23.76
N ARG A 2 11.10 -4.39 24.67
CA ARG A 2 10.57 -4.17 26.05
C ARG A 2 11.68 -4.22 27.11
N ILE A 3 12.82 -4.84 26.77
CA ILE A 3 13.95 -5.09 27.68
C ILE A 3 14.66 -3.78 28.08
N LEU A 4 14.79 -2.80 27.18
CA LEU A 4 15.45 -1.51 27.47
C LEU A 4 14.65 -0.58 28.40
N LYS A 5 13.37 -0.88 28.67
CA LYS A 5 12.45 0.06 29.32
C LYS A 5 12.55 0.07 30.85
N LYS A 6 13.08 -1.00 31.46
CA LYS A 6 13.12 -1.13 32.93
C LYS A 6 14.39 -0.53 33.53
N ASP A 7 15.48 -0.47 32.75
CA ASP A 7 16.81 -0.15 33.27
C ASP A 7 17.39 1.19 32.79
N ASN A 8 16.69 1.94 31.91
CA ASN A 8 17.22 3.17 31.30
C ASN A 8 16.14 4.26 31.11
N SER A 9 15.66 4.86 32.20
CA SER A 9 14.66 5.94 32.20
C SER A 9 15.12 7.23 31.49
N HIS A 10 16.43 7.41 31.32
CA HIS A 10 17.02 8.60 30.71
C HIS A 10 17.10 8.54 29.17
N ILE A 11 16.80 7.40 28.54
CA ILE A 11 16.89 7.25 27.09
C ILE A 11 15.57 7.64 26.43
N LEU A 12 15.62 8.68 25.59
CA LEU A 12 14.49 9.11 24.77
C LEU A 12 14.14 8.04 23.73
N LYS A 13 12.91 7.52 23.79
CA LYS A 13 12.45 6.45 22.90
C LYS A 13 11.86 7.01 21.63
N VAL A 14 12.60 6.90 20.53
CA VAL A 14 12.07 7.21 19.19
C VAL A 14 11.63 5.92 18.49
N TYR A 15 10.36 5.86 18.09
CA TYR A 15 9.79 4.82 17.25
C TYR A 15 10.21 4.98 15.79
N CYS A 16 10.53 3.85 15.16
CA CYS A 16 10.78 3.79 13.72
C CYS A 16 9.46 3.92 12.95
N VAL A 17 9.26 5.03 12.25
CA VAL A 17 8.07 5.28 11.43
C VAL A 17 7.87 4.22 10.34
N VAL A 18 8.96 3.78 9.71
CA VAL A 18 8.92 2.76 8.65
C VAL A 18 8.38 1.44 9.21
N HIS A 19 8.75 1.08 10.44
CA HIS A 19 8.21 -0.12 11.09
C HIS A 19 6.69 -0.02 11.29
N VAL A 20 6.21 1.14 11.71
CA VAL A 20 4.78 1.37 12.00
C VAL A 20 3.97 1.42 10.70
N LEU A 21 4.49 2.05 9.65
CA LEU A 21 3.86 2.04 8.33
C LEU A 21 3.81 0.64 7.72
N ASN A 22 4.85 -0.18 7.89
CA ASN A 22 4.81 -1.59 7.49
C ASN A 22 3.72 -2.37 8.26
N LEU A 23 3.52 -2.06 9.54
CA LEU A 23 2.44 -2.67 10.33
C LEU A 23 1.06 -2.22 9.82
N ILE A 24 0.90 -0.95 9.46
CA ILE A 24 -0.33 -0.41 8.84
C ILE A 24 -0.60 -1.14 7.51
N ALA A 25 0.39 -1.19 6.61
CA ALA A 25 0.29 -1.88 5.33
C ALA A 25 -0.12 -3.35 5.51
N LYS A 26 0.51 -4.06 6.45
CA LYS A 26 0.16 -5.44 6.79
C LYS A 26 -1.28 -5.58 7.28
N LYS A 27 -1.76 -4.67 8.13
CA LYS A 27 -3.14 -4.70 8.65
C LYS A 27 -4.17 -4.43 7.55
N ILE A 28 -3.88 -3.51 6.62
CA ILE A 28 -4.73 -3.22 5.46
C ILE A 28 -4.86 -4.47 4.57
N VAL A 29 -3.74 -5.09 4.21
CA VAL A 29 -3.69 -6.27 3.33
C VAL A 29 -4.34 -7.49 3.98
N ASN A 30 -4.27 -7.62 5.30
CA ASN A 30 -4.85 -8.74 6.04
C ASN A 30 -6.34 -8.55 6.40
N ASN A 31 -7.00 -7.50 5.91
CA ASN A 31 -8.43 -7.36 6.12
C ASN A 31 -9.19 -8.52 5.42
N PRO A 32 -10.17 -9.17 6.09
CA PRO A 32 -10.90 -10.30 5.51
C PRO A 32 -11.57 -10.00 4.16
N ILE A 33 -12.02 -8.76 3.93
CA ILE A 33 -12.62 -8.33 2.65
C ILE A 33 -11.63 -8.49 1.49
N MET A 34 -10.33 -8.34 1.76
CA MET A 34 -9.27 -8.39 0.75
C MET A 34 -8.55 -9.74 0.69
N ASP A 35 -8.89 -10.71 1.55
CA ASP A 35 -8.26 -12.04 1.54
C ASP A 35 -8.43 -12.78 0.19
N PRO A 36 -9.61 -12.79 -0.45
CA PRO A 36 -9.77 -13.39 -1.78
C PRO A 36 -8.85 -12.75 -2.83
N VAL A 37 -8.76 -11.42 -2.83
CA VAL A 37 -7.92 -10.64 -3.75
C VAL A 37 -6.44 -10.96 -3.53
N VAL A 38 -5.99 -10.99 -2.28
CA VAL A 38 -4.59 -11.31 -1.95
C VAL A 38 -4.24 -12.75 -2.36
N LYS A 39 -5.17 -13.69 -2.19
CA LYS A 39 -5.01 -15.08 -2.63
C LYS A 39 -4.97 -15.19 -4.16
N GLY A 40 -5.89 -14.55 -4.87
CA GLY A 40 -5.91 -14.52 -6.34
C GLY A 40 -4.60 -13.94 -6.91
N ASN A 41 -4.12 -12.82 -6.35
CA ASN A 41 -2.83 -12.25 -6.73
C ASN A 41 -1.65 -13.20 -6.50
N LYS A 42 -1.63 -13.91 -5.37
CA LYS A 42 -0.60 -14.93 -5.10
C LYS A 42 -0.67 -16.07 -6.12
N THR A 43 -1.86 -16.52 -6.49
CA THR A 43 -2.06 -17.55 -7.52
C THR A 43 -1.46 -17.10 -8.86
N LEU A 44 -1.81 -15.89 -9.32
CA LEU A 44 -1.27 -15.34 -10.56
C LEU A 44 0.25 -15.20 -10.51
N VAL A 45 0.79 -14.55 -9.46
CA VAL A 45 2.23 -14.34 -9.31
C VAL A 45 2.99 -15.66 -9.26
N ASN A 46 2.55 -16.63 -8.46
CA ASN A 46 3.20 -17.93 -8.34
C ASN A 46 3.17 -18.70 -9.67
N TYR A 47 2.04 -18.68 -10.37
CA TYR A 47 1.94 -19.36 -11.66
C TYR A 47 2.87 -18.73 -12.69
N PHE A 48 2.74 -17.43 -12.95
CA PHE A 48 3.54 -16.75 -13.98
C PHE A 48 5.02 -16.61 -13.63
N THR A 49 5.41 -16.74 -12.36
CA THR A 49 6.84 -16.77 -11.98
C THR A 49 7.48 -18.12 -12.33
N ASN A 50 6.73 -19.21 -12.20
CA ASN A 50 7.23 -20.58 -12.37
C ASN A 50 6.97 -21.15 -13.77
N ALA A 51 5.93 -20.70 -14.46
CA ALA A 51 5.61 -21.12 -15.81
C ALA A 51 6.51 -20.41 -16.83
N GLY A 52 7.67 -20.99 -17.15
CA GLY A 52 8.70 -20.36 -17.97
C GLY A 52 8.21 -19.80 -19.32
N PHE A 53 7.32 -20.53 -20.00
CA PHE A 53 6.68 -20.07 -21.23
C PHE A 53 5.83 -18.81 -21.00
N TRP A 54 4.85 -18.89 -20.09
CA TRP A 54 3.92 -17.81 -19.79
C TRP A 54 4.62 -16.59 -19.19
N ARG A 55 5.65 -16.79 -18.36
CA ARG A 55 6.52 -15.73 -17.85
C ARG A 55 7.17 -14.93 -18.97
N LYS A 56 7.71 -15.63 -19.98
CA LYS A 56 8.38 -15.00 -21.11
C LYS A 56 7.38 -14.17 -21.92
N HIS A 57 6.20 -14.71 -22.20
CA HIS A 57 5.13 -13.98 -22.90
C HIS A 57 4.68 -12.72 -22.14
N LEU A 58 4.42 -12.85 -20.83
CA LEU A 58 4.05 -11.71 -19.99
C LEU A 58 5.15 -10.64 -19.98
N THR A 59 6.42 -11.04 -19.85
CA THR A 59 7.56 -10.11 -19.85
C THR A 59 7.73 -9.43 -21.22
N THR A 60 7.51 -10.15 -22.32
CA THR A 60 7.57 -9.60 -23.68
C THR A 60 6.46 -8.57 -23.87
N TRP A 61 5.22 -8.90 -23.52
CA TRP A 61 4.10 -7.97 -23.57
C TRP A 61 4.37 -6.70 -22.77
N GLN A 62 4.90 -6.85 -21.56
CA GLN A 62 5.30 -5.72 -20.73
C GLN A 62 6.34 -4.83 -21.41
N LYS A 63 7.37 -5.43 -22.05
CA LYS A 63 8.41 -4.69 -22.79
C LYS A 63 7.84 -3.96 -24.01
N GLU A 64 6.93 -4.57 -24.75
CA GLU A 64 6.28 -3.96 -25.92
C GLU A 64 5.37 -2.78 -25.51
N LYS A 65 4.84 -2.82 -24.29
CA LYS A 65 4.07 -1.72 -23.70
C LYS A 65 4.95 -0.66 -23.00
N LYS A 66 6.29 -0.79 -22.96
CA LYS A 66 7.20 0.15 -22.26
C LYS A 66 7.36 1.50 -22.96
N ASN A 67 6.37 2.37 -22.76
CA ASN A 67 6.62 3.80 -22.60
C ASN A 67 6.22 4.32 -21.21
N VAL A 68 5.85 3.45 -20.26
CA VAL A 68 5.55 3.86 -18.89
C VAL A 68 6.09 2.81 -17.91
N CYS A 69 6.85 3.27 -16.90
CA CYS A 69 7.21 2.46 -15.74
C CYS A 69 5.94 2.20 -14.93
N MET A 70 5.48 0.96 -14.90
CA MET A 70 4.08 0.64 -14.58
C MET A 70 4.02 -0.39 -13.45
N GLY A 71 3.18 -0.10 -12.44
CA GLY A 71 3.00 -0.90 -11.23
C GLY A 71 2.03 -2.08 -11.42
N PRO A 72 1.56 -2.72 -10.34
CA PRO A 72 0.60 -3.85 -10.35
C PRO A 72 -0.69 -3.60 -11.15
N GLN A 73 -0.95 -2.34 -11.50
CA GLN A 73 -2.10 -1.80 -12.20
C GLN A 73 -2.20 -2.24 -13.68
N GLU A 74 -1.09 -2.43 -14.40
CA GLU A 74 -1.09 -2.90 -15.80
C GLU A 74 -0.88 -4.41 -15.97
N HIS A 75 -0.85 -5.19 -14.89
CA HIS A 75 -0.67 -6.64 -15.03
C HIS A 75 -1.91 -7.35 -15.59
N GLU A 76 -3.11 -6.79 -15.37
CA GLU A 76 -4.37 -7.33 -15.89
C GLU A 76 -4.33 -7.54 -17.41
N GLY A 77 -3.98 -6.51 -18.18
CA GLY A 77 -3.90 -6.61 -19.65
C GLY A 77 -2.87 -7.64 -20.13
N GLY A 78 -1.78 -7.81 -19.39
CA GLY A 78 -0.79 -8.85 -19.67
C GLY A 78 -1.32 -10.26 -19.39
N PHE A 79 -2.09 -10.44 -18.32
CA PHE A 79 -2.73 -11.72 -18.01
C PHE A 79 -3.82 -12.08 -19.02
N TRP A 80 -4.68 -11.13 -19.39
CA TRP A 80 -5.65 -11.30 -20.46
C TRP A 80 -4.98 -11.67 -21.77
N LYS A 81 -3.87 -11.01 -22.12
CA LYS A 81 -3.14 -11.39 -23.34
C LYS A 81 -2.61 -12.83 -23.31
N CYS A 82 -2.16 -13.30 -22.15
CA CYS A 82 -1.75 -14.69 -22.00
C CYS A 82 -2.93 -15.64 -22.14
N LEU A 83 -4.10 -15.27 -21.61
CA LEU A 83 -5.33 -16.06 -21.75
C LEU A 83 -5.83 -16.09 -23.21
N GLU A 84 -5.78 -14.97 -23.93
CA GLU A 84 -6.11 -14.93 -25.37
C GLU A 84 -5.25 -15.90 -26.17
N ILE A 85 -3.93 -15.91 -25.94
CA ILE A 85 -3.01 -16.84 -26.63
C ILE A 85 -3.28 -18.29 -26.21
N HIS A 86 -3.65 -18.52 -24.95
CA HIS A 86 -4.01 -19.86 -24.47
C HIS A 86 -5.24 -20.42 -25.19
N CYS A 87 -6.24 -19.57 -25.47
CA CYS A 87 -7.48 -19.94 -26.12
C CYS A 87 -7.41 -19.99 -27.65
N ASP A 88 -6.28 -19.57 -28.26
CA ASP A 88 -6.10 -19.58 -29.72
C ASP A 88 -5.83 -21.02 -30.22
N PRO A 89 -6.74 -21.62 -31.01
CA PRO A 89 -6.56 -23.00 -31.50
C PRO A 89 -5.40 -23.14 -32.49
N LEU A 90 -4.88 -22.04 -33.03
CA LEU A 90 -3.76 -22.04 -33.98
C LEU A 90 -2.40 -21.99 -33.29
N ILE A 91 -2.35 -21.75 -31.97
CA ILE A 91 -1.11 -21.63 -31.21
C ILE A 91 -0.97 -22.79 -30.22
N TYR A 92 0.07 -23.59 -30.40
CA TYR A 92 0.41 -24.63 -29.43
C TYR A 92 1.00 -24.00 -28.16
N THR A 93 0.26 -24.04 -27.05
CA THR A 93 0.68 -23.47 -25.76
C THR A 93 0.63 -24.51 -24.64
N PRO A 94 1.50 -24.40 -23.61
CA PRO A 94 1.33 -25.17 -22.38
C PRO A 94 0.01 -24.82 -21.70
N SER A 95 -0.73 -25.85 -21.25
CA SER A 95 -2.02 -25.64 -20.58
C SER A 95 -1.92 -24.73 -19.36
N MET A 96 -2.90 -23.83 -19.22
CA MET A 96 -3.08 -23.02 -18.03
C MET A 96 -4.05 -23.71 -17.07
N THR A 97 -3.75 -23.69 -15.77
CA THR A 97 -4.62 -24.32 -14.77
C THR A 97 -5.93 -23.55 -14.65
N THR A 98 -7.06 -24.26 -14.47
CA THR A 98 -8.38 -23.65 -14.30
C THR A 98 -8.42 -22.61 -13.19
N THR A 99 -7.70 -22.82 -12.08
CA THR A 99 -7.62 -21.83 -10.99
C THR A 99 -7.03 -20.51 -11.42
N VAL A 100 -6.05 -20.51 -12.34
CA VAL A 100 -5.45 -19.28 -12.87
C VAL A 100 -6.41 -18.62 -13.85
N ILE A 101 -7.02 -19.40 -14.76
CA ILE A 101 -8.01 -18.91 -15.72
C ILE A 101 -9.16 -18.20 -14.98
N ASN A 102 -9.74 -18.85 -13.98
CA ASN A 102 -10.85 -18.29 -13.19
C ASN A 102 -10.49 -16.96 -12.52
N VAL A 103 -9.25 -16.76 -12.09
CA VAL A 103 -8.81 -15.49 -11.50
C VAL A 103 -8.60 -14.41 -12.58
N ILE A 104 -8.16 -14.79 -13.78
CA ILE A 104 -8.01 -13.85 -14.91
C ILE A 104 -9.37 -13.42 -15.44
N GLU A 105 -10.36 -14.31 -15.45
CA GLU A 105 -11.72 -14.01 -15.94
C GLU A 105 -12.58 -13.24 -14.92
N ASP A 106 -12.17 -13.20 -13.66
CA ASP A 106 -12.87 -12.48 -12.59
C ASP A 106 -12.59 -10.96 -12.66
N TRP A 107 -13.50 -10.22 -13.29
CA TRP A 107 -13.46 -8.75 -13.37
C TRP A 107 -13.56 -8.07 -12.00
N ASP A 108 -14.30 -8.66 -11.05
CA ASP A 108 -14.44 -8.11 -9.71
C ASP A 108 -13.12 -8.25 -8.94
N HIS A 109 -12.36 -9.32 -9.17
CA HIS A 109 -11.01 -9.49 -8.61
C HIS A 109 -10.09 -8.34 -9.00
N PHE A 110 -10.02 -7.96 -10.27
CA PHE A 110 -9.17 -6.85 -10.71
C PHE A 110 -9.65 -5.50 -10.18
N THR A 111 -10.96 -5.26 -10.16
CA THR A 111 -11.55 -4.04 -9.59
C THR A 111 -11.23 -3.91 -8.09
N ALA A 112 -11.37 -5.00 -7.33
CA ALA A 112 -11.03 -5.05 -5.92
C ALA A 112 -9.52 -4.90 -5.68
N ASN A 113 -8.69 -5.51 -6.54
CA ASN A 113 -7.23 -5.36 -6.51
C ASN A 113 -6.82 -3.90 -6.75
N GLN A 114 -7.45 -3.23 -7.71
CA GLN A 114 -7.22 -1.81 -7.98
C GLN A 114 -7.55 -0.95 -6.76
N THR A 115 -8.67 -1.23 -6.11
CA THR A 115 -9.08 -0.54 -4.88
C THR A 115 -8.06 -0.76 -3.76
N LEU A 116 -7.61 -2.00 -3.56
CA LEU A 116 -6.57 -2.32 -2.57
C LEU A 116 -5.26 -1.57 -2.86
N VAL A 117 -4.79 -1.58 -4.11
CA VAL A 117 -3.56 -0.88 -4.53
C VAL A 117 -3.69 0.61 -4.30
N SER A 118 -4.80 1.23 -4.69
CA SER A 118 -5.04 2.67 -4.53
C SER A 118 -5.05 3.11 -3.07
N LEU A 119 -5.63 2.30 -2.17
CA LEU A 119 -5.66 2.59 -0.73
C LEU A 119 -4.31 2.29 -0.04
N LEU A 120 -3.54 1.33 -0.55
CA LEU A 120 -2.24 0.94 0.02
C LEU A 120 -1.10 1.84 -0.45
N LYS A 121 -1.19 2.38 -1.68
CA LYS A 121 -0.15 3.17 -2.34
C LYS A 121 0.35 4.34 -1.48
N PRO A 122 -0.50 5.18 -0.84
CA PRO A 122 -0.01 6.28 -0.02
C PRO A 122 0.85 5.83 1.17
N VAL A 123 0.59 4.65 1.73
CA VAL A 123 1.39 4.05 2.81
C VAL A 123 2.72 3.55 2.27
N VAL A 124 2.72 2.89 1.12
CA VAL A 124 3.94 2.38 0.47
C VAL A 124 4.85 3.52 0.01
N ASP A 125 4.27 4.58 -0.57
CA ASP A 125 5.01 5.77 -0.98
C ASP A 125 5.59 6.50 0.24
N ALA A 126 4.85 6.59 1.36
CA ALA A 126 5.38 7.11 2.61
C ALA A 126 6.57 6.28 3.12
N ILE A 127 6.49 4.94 3.06
CA ILE A 127 7.62 4.05 3.42
C ILE A 127 8.84 4.34 2.54
N GLY A 128 8.65 4.46 1.22
CA GLY A 128 9.73 4.75 0.28
C GLY A 128 10.43 6.07 0.58
N ASN A 129 9.64 7.13 0.81
CA ASN A 129 10.16 8.46 1.12
C ASN A 129 10.88 8.52 2.48
N LEU A 130 10.34 7.86 3.50
CA LEU A 130 10.90 7.85 4.87
C LEU A 130 12.10 6.91 5.05
N LYS A 131 12.41 6.06 4.06
CA LYS A 131 13.63 5.25 4.03
C LYS A 131 14.85 6.02 3.52
N GLN A 132 14.68 7.24 3.00
CA GLN A 132 15.79 8.04 2.49
C GLN A 132 16.68 8.52 3.65
N ALA A 133 17.99 8.63 3.38
CA ALA A 133 19.02 8.90 4.38
C ALA A 133 18.87 10.24 5.15
N GLN A 134 18.06 11.18 4.65
CA GLN A 134 17.86 12.51 5.25
C GLN A 134 16.48 12.69 5.91
N THR A 135 15.85 11.60 6.34
CA THR A 135 14.53 11.66 6.98
C THR A 135 14.61 12.29 8.38
N THR A 136 13.90 13.41 8.57
CA THR A 136 13.78 14.10 9.87
C THR A 136 12.49 13.75 10.61
N LEU A 137 12.37 14.12 11.88
CA LEU A 137 11.12 14.00 12.64
C LEU A 137 9.95 14.76 11.99
N ALA A 138 10.22 15.90 11.35
CA ALA A 138 9.20 16.65 10.62
C ALA A 138 8.65 15.90 9.41
N ASN A 139 9.51 15.17 8.70
CA ASN A 139 9.12 14.39 7.53
C ASN A 139 8.12 13.29 7.91
N ILE A 140 8.19 12.75 9.13
CA ILE A 140 7.23 11.76 9.65
C ILE A 140 5.80 12.30 9.54
N TRP A 141 5.52 13.43 10.20
CA TRP A 141 4.18 14.02 10.21
C TRP A 141 3.73 14.45 8.81
N LYS A 142 4.62 15.04 8.01
CA LYS A 142 4.34 15.38 6.60
C LYS A 142 3.82 14.17 5.83
N HIS A 143 4.54 13.04 5.89
CA HIS A 143 4.18 11.83 5.15
C HIS A 143 2.96 11.11 5.73
N LEU A 144 2.75 11.15 7.06
CA LEU A 144 1.54 10.61 7.69
C LEU A 144 0.29 11.39 7.29
N LEU A 145 0.35 12.73 7.33
CA LEU A 145 -0.75 13.60 6.91
C LEU A 145 -1.06 13.43 5.42
N HIS A 146 -0.03 13.33 4.58
CA HIS A 146 -0.20 13.05 3.16
C HIS A 146 -0.89 11.70 2.96
N ALA A 147 -0.41 10.62 3.61
CA ALA A 147 -1.02 9.30 3.49
C ALA A 147 -2.49 9.31 3.95
N TYR A 148 -2.79 9.95 5.08
CA TYR A 148 -4.16 10.10 5.58
C TYR A 148 -5.05 10.80 4.57
N LYS A 149 -4.65 11.99 4.10
CA LYS A 149 -5.41 12.77 3.11
C LYS A 149 -5.60 12.00 1.81
N SER A 150 -4.54 11.36 1.30
CA SER A 150 -4.63 10.56 0.09
C SER A 150 -5.67 9.45 0.22
N ILE A 151 -5.65 8.66 1.30
CA ILE A 151 -6.61 7.58 1.55
C ILE A 151 -8.04 8.13 1.69
N GLN A 152 -8.21 9.20 2.46
CA GLN A 152 -9.52 9.83 2.70
C GLN A 152 -10.21 10.28 1.41
N HIS A 153 -9.45 10.74 0.42
CA HIS A 153 -9.98 11.27 -0.84
C HIS A 153 -9.89 10.26 -2.00
N VAL A 154 -9.49 9.01 -1.75
CA VAL A 154 -9.59 7.96 -2.79
C VAL A 154 -11.07 7.73 -3.08
N ASP A 155 -11.45 7.94 -4.34
CA ASP A 155 -12.76 7.55 -4.83
C ASP A 155 -12.82 6.02 -4.93
N VAL A 156 -13.74 5.41 -4.20
CA VAL A 156 -13.94 3.97 -4.16
C VAL A 156 -15.40 3.63 -4.37
N TYR A 157 -15.66 2.53 -5.08
CA TYR A 157 -17.01 1.99 -5.23
C TYR A 157 -17.68 1.81 -3.87
N SER A 158 -19.00 1.97 -3.85
CA SER A 158 -19.82 1.91 -2.63
C SER A 158 -19.56 0.65 -1.80
N GLN A 159 -19.38 -0.50 -2.44
CA GLN A 159 -19.05 -1.77 -1.79
C GLN A 159 -17.72 -1.76 -1.01
N PHE A 160 -16.77 -0.90 -1.37
CA PHE A 160 -15.47 -0.78 -0.72
C PHE A 160 -15.38 0.39 0.28
N GLN A 161 -16.44 1.19 0.45
CA GLN A 161 -16.49 2.27 1.44
C GLN A 161 -16.22 1.78 2.88
N PRO A 162 -16.77 0.64 3.34
CA PRO A 162 -16.43 0.08 4.66
C PRO A 162 -14.94 -0.24 4.80
N PHE A 163 -14.31 -0.74 3.73
CA PHE A 163 -12.88 -1.03 3.70
C PHE A 163 -12.04 0.25 3.70
N ASN A 164 -12.41 1.28 2.95
CA ASN A 164 -11.74 2.59 3.00
C ASN A 164 -11.78 3.17 4.43
N LYS A 165 -12.96 3.20 5.06
CA LYS A 165 -13.10 3.63 6.46
C LYS A 165 -12.22 2.82 7.40
N HIS A 166 -12.12 1.51 7.18
CA HIS A 166 -11.22 0.65 7.95
C HIS A 166 -9.73 1.02 7.78
N CYS A 167 -9.28 1.33 6.55
CA CYS A 167 -7.92 1.81 6.29
C CYS A 167 -7.60 3.10 7.07
N ILE A 168 -8.52 4.07 7.05
CA ILE A 168 -8.39 5.33 7.81
C ILE A 168 -8.29 5.04 9.31
N ASN A 169 -9.15 4.18 9.85
CA ASN A 169 -9.14 3.80 11.26
C ASN A 169 -7.84 3.08 11.67
N ILE A 170 -7.30 2.18 10.82
CA ILE A 170 -5.99 1.56 11.06
C ILE A 170 -4.93 2.65 11.13
N LEU A 171 -4.88 3.54 10.13
CA LEU A 171 -3.84 4.56 10.06
C LEU A 171 -3.88 5.43 11.32
N HIS A 172 -5.05 5.97 11.66
CA HIS A 172 -5.25 6.76 12.89
C HIS A 172 -4.81 6.01 14.15
N SER A 173 -5.29 4.76 14.36
CA SER A 173 -4.97 4.00 15.57
C SER A 173 -3.48 3.68 15.72
N GLN A 174 -2.79 3.36 14.61
CA GLN A 174 -1.38 2.99 14.63
C GLN A 174 -0.45 4.20 14.73
N THR A 175 -0.90 5.39 14.32
CA THR A 175 -0.08 6.62 14.36
C THR A 175 -0.16 7.38 15.68
N THR A 176 -1.04 6.97 16.61
CA THR A 176 -1.17 7.60 17.94
C THR A 176 0.14 7.71 18.72
N ILE A 177 1.09 6.80 18.51
CA ILE A 177 2.43 6.85 19.10
C ILE A 177 3.25 8.07 18.66
N PHE A 178 2.94 8.68 17.52
CA PHE A 178 3.59 9.89 17.00
C PHE A 178 2.94 11.17 17.51
N HIS A 179 1.92 11.06 18.36
CA HIS A 179 1.32 12.20 19.04
C HIS A 179 2.13 12.63 20.28
N ASP A 180 3.22 11.92 20.59
CA ASP A 180 4.19 12.35 21.59
C ASP A 180 4.85 13.68 21.19
N GLU A 181 5.12 14.52 22.19
CA GLU A 181 5.52 15.91 22.01
C GLU A 181 6.78 16.05 21.15
N ILE A 182 7.71 15.09 21.22
CA ILE A 182 8.94 15.13 20.42
C ILE A 182 8.65 15.18 18.91
N TYR A 183 7.66 14.43 18.44
CA TYR A 183 7.31 14.37 17.03
C TYR A 183 6.57 15.63 16.58
N ILE A 184 5.65 16.11 17.43
CA ILE A 184 4.87 17.33 17.18
C ILE A 184 5.79 18.56 17.14
N ILE A 185 6.70 18.68 18.12
CA ILE A 185 7.70 19.75 18.15
C ILE A 185 8.60 19.63 16.91
N GLY A 186 9.10 18.44 16.60
CA GLY A 186 9.91 18.21 15.40
C GLY A 186 9.22 18.67 14.12
N PHE A 187 7.90 18.48 14.01
CA PHE A 187 7.10 18.97 12.89
C PHE A 187 7.02 20.50 12.83
N PHE A 188 6.72 21.17 13.95
CA PHE A 188 6.61 22.63 13.98
C PHE A 188 7.96 23.35 13.85
N LEU A 189 9.07 22.72 14.20
CA LEU A 189 10.41 23.29 13.98
C LEU A 189 10.82 23.29 12.50
N HIS A 190 10.08 22.61 11.62
CA HIS A 190 10.40 22.60 10.20
C HIS A 190 10.11 23.98 9.57
N PRO A 191 11.03 24.54 8.76
CA PRO A 191 10.84 25.85 8.13
C PRO A 191 9.55 25.96 7.29
N GLY A 192 9.13 24.86 6.67
CA GLY A 192 7.87 24.81 5.91
C GLY A 192 6.59 24.74 6.75
N TYR A 193 6.68 24.52 8.08
CA TYR A 193 5.51 24.31 8.95
C TYR A 193 5.51 25.19 10.22
N HIS A 194 6.59 25.92 10.51
CA HIS A 194 6.69 26.78 11.69
C HIS A 194 5.67 27.94 11.72
N HIS A 195 5.20 28.38 10.55
CA HIS A 195 4.18 29.43 10.43
C HIS A 195 2.76 28.89 10.66
N ILE A 196 2.59 27.57 10.65
CA ILE A 196 1.32 26.92 10.94
C ILE A 196 1.26 26.73 12.46
N SER A 197 1.02 27.82 13.19
CA SER A 197 0.79 27.79 14.64
C SER A 197 -0.61 27.24 14.92
N VAL A 198 -0.74 25.92 14.86
CA VAL A 198 -1.98 25.25 15.27
C VAL A 198 -1.96 25.09 16.78
N SER A 199 -2.99 25.57 17.47
CA SER A 199 -3.18 25.21 18.89
C SER A 199 -3.20 23.67 19.02
N LYS A 200 -2.66 23.10 20.12
CA LYS A 200 -2.70 21.64 20.34
C LYS A 200 -4.13 21.09 20.12
N SER A 201 -5.16 21.80 20.57
CA SER A 201 -6.57 21.45 20.37
C SER A 201 -6.95 21.38 18.88
N THR A 202 -6.60 22.39 18.09
CA THR A 202 -6.93 22.43 16.65
C THR A 202 -6.14 21.39 15.85
N PHE A 203 -4.92 21.04 16.26
CA PHE A 203 -4.13 19.99 15.60
C PHE A 203 -4.75 18.60 15.83
N PHE A 204 -5.27 18.34 17.04
CA PHE A 204 -6.01 17.12 17.34
C PHE A 204 -7.41 17.09 16.72
N GLU A 205 -8.08 18.24 16.55
CA GLU A 205 -9.35 18.34 15.79
C GLU A 205 -9.16 18.00 14.31
N ILE A 206 -8.09 18.49 13.67
CA ILE A 206 -7.75 18.15 12.27
C ILE A 206 -7.49 16.64 12.08
N LEU A 207 -7.01 15.95 13.13
CA LEU A 207 -6.72 14.53 13.12
C LEU A 207 -7.92 13.63 13.49
N GLY A 208 -9.11 14.21 13.69
CA GLY A 208 -10.34 13.48 13.92
C GLY A 208 -10.52 13.06 15.37
N LYS A 209 -11.02 13.98 16.19
CA LYS A 209 -12.10 13.65 17.13
C LYS A 209 -13.43 13.92 16.45
#